data_AF-A0A7C2V6B7-F1
#
_entry.id   AF-A0A7C2V6B7-F1
#
_cell.length_a   1.000
_cell.length_b   1.000
_cell.length_c   1.000
_cell.angle_alpha   90.00
_cell.angle_beta   90.00
_cell.angle_gamma   90.00
#
_symmetry.space_group_name_H-M   'P 1'
#
loop_
_entity.id
_entity.type
_entity.pdbx_description
1 polymer ?
#
loop_
_entity_poly.entity_id
_entity_poly.type
_entity_poly.pdbx_seq_one_letter_code
_entity_poly.pdbx_strand_id
1 'polypeptide(L)'
;KPTDATVSWDNLYAMNRKYLEPISHRYFVVRNPIEIAVEGLGERVVTLPLHPDHPEMGSRNIAVTCGKVFVQSDDVKEGQTVRLMELATITYLGSGRAKLEDISPEKSVEEGIKRVQWVPEEFMKVSVVSPEGTFEALAEHNLSLEPVNATIQMVRWGFARVDAYSSDRRSAVLYFAHK
;
A
#
# COMPACT_ATOMS: atom_id res chain seq x y z
N LYS A 1 5.00 40.69 -26.43
CA LYS A 1 3.84 40.40 -25.55
C LYS A 1 4.23 39.19 -24.70
N PRO A 2 4.27 39.28 -23.37
CA PRO A 2 4.43 38.07 -22.56
C PRO A 2 3.14 37.25 -22.68
N THR A 3 3.28 35.97 -22.95
CA THR A 3 2.18 35.00 -22.89
C THR A 3 2.04 34.55 -21.45
N ASP A 4 0.88 34.81 -20.83
CA ASP A 4 0.53 34.20 -19.56
C ASP A 4 0.41 32.69 -19.76
N ALA A 5 1.37 31.94 -19.24
CA ALA A 5 1.32 30.49 -19.22
C ALA A 5 0.43 30.05 -18.06
N THR A 6 -0.77 29.55 -18.34
CA THR A 6 -1.62 28.93 -17.32
C THR A 6 -1.08 27.54 -17.02
N VAL A 7 -0.39 27.38 -15.89
CA VAL A 7 0.05 26.07 -15.40
C VAL A 7 -1.14 25.42 -14.69
N SER A 8 -1.63 24.30 -15.23
CA SER A 8 -2.61 23.47 -14.52
C SER A 8 -1.93 22.60 -13.47
N TRP A 9 -2.64 22.32 -12.38
CA TRP A 9 -2.19 21.36 -11.36
C TRP A 9 -1.93 19.97 -11.95
N ASP A 10 -2.74 19.54 -12.92
CA ASP A 10 -2.57 18.25 -13.60
C ASP A 10 -1.22 18.14 -14.31
N ASN A 11 -0.78 19.22 -14.99
CA ASN A 11 0.51 19.24 -15.65
C ASN A 11 1.66 19.16 -14.64
N LEU A 12 1.53 19.90 -13.52
CA LEU A 12 2.52 19.85 -12.44
C LEU A 12 2.61 18.46 -11.82
N TYR A 13 1.48 17.80 -11.54
CA TYR A 13 1.44 16.45 -10.99
C TYR A 13 1.95 15.40 -11.97
N ALA A 14 1.67 15.53 -13.26
CA ALA A 14 2.23 14.65 -14.28
C ALA A 14 3.76 14.75 -14.33
N MET A 15 4.30 15.97 -14.27
CA MET A 15 5.75 16.19 -14.22
C MET A 15 6.36 15.64 -12.93
N ASN A 16 5.73 15.88 -11.78
CA ASN A 16 6.23 15.40 -10.50
C ASN A 16 6.16 13.87 -10.38
N ARG A 17 5.11 13.23 -10.91
CA ARG A 17 5.03 11.76 -11.04
C ARG A 17 6.20 11.21 -11.84
N LYS A 18 6.51 11.82 -13.00
CA LYS A 18 7.65 11.39 -13.84
C LYS A 18 8.98 11.45 -13.08
N TYR A 19 9.12 12.39 -12.15
CA TYR A 19 10.30 12.52 -11.30
C TYR A 19 10.30 11.53 -10.13
N LEU A 20 9.17 11.34 -9.45
CA LEU A 20 9.06 10.54 -8.24
C LEU A 20 8.96 9.03 -8.49
N GLU A 21 8.29 8.60 -9.56
CA GLU A 21 8.09 7.18 -9.89
C GLU A 21 9.41 6.40 -9.89
N PRO A 22 10.50 6.83 -10.58
CA PRO A 22 11.73 6.03 -10.66
C PRO A 22 12.59 6.05 -9.38
N ILE A 23 12.27 6.86 -8.37
CA ILE A 23 13.11 7.04 -7.17
C ILE A 23 12.40 6.66 -5.87
N SER A 24 11.08 6.49 -5.89
CA SER A 24 10.29 6.27 -4.68
C SER A 24 10.13 4.78 -4.38
N HIS A 25 10.55 4.35 -3.20
CA HIS A 25 10.20 3.03 -2.70
C HIS A 25 8.68 2.90 -2.50
N ARG A 26 8.16 1.70 -2.77
CA ARG A 26 6.73 1.40 -2.74
C ARG A 26 6.38 0.67 -1.45
N TYR A 27 5.36 1.16 -0.77
CA TYR A 27 4.87 0.57 0.47
C TYR A 27 3.36 0.38 0.43
N PHE A 28 2.90 -0.69 1.08
CA PHE A 28 1.48 -0.92 1.32
C PHE A 28 0.99 -0.01 2.44
N VAL A 29 0.03 0.84 2.07
CA VAL A 29 -0.71 1.70 3.00
C VAL A 29 -2.21 1.53 2.74
N VAL A 30 -2.95 1.24 3.79
CA VAL A 30 -4.36 0.88 3.79
C VAL A 30 -5.14 1.92 4.59
N ARG A 31 -5.88 2.77 3.88
CA ARG A 31 -6.87 3.69 4.47
C ARG A 31 -8.19 2.96 4.72
N ASN A 32 -8.96 3.41 5.72
CA ASN A 32 -10.22 2.77 6.14
C ASN A 32 -10.07 1.25 6.27
N PRO A 33 -9.13 0.78 7.10
CA PRO A 33 -8.78 -0.63 7.19
C PRO A 33 -9.95 -1.45 7.74
N ILE A 34 -10.16 -2.64 7.16
CA ILE A 34 -10.93 -3.71 7.77
C ILE A 34 -10.03 -4.93 7.99
N GLU A 35 -10.17 -5.57 9.15
CA GLU A 35 -9.47 -6.82 9.45
C GLU A 35 -10.16 -7.98 8.71
N ILE A 36 -9.37 -8.82 8.05
CA ILE A 36 -9.81 -10.06 7.42
C ILE A 36 -8.96 -11.20 7.96
N ALA A 37 -9.63 -12.17 8.58
CA ALA A 37 -9.06 -13.48 8.89
C ALA A 37 -9.26 -14.42 7.69
N VAL A 38 -8.16 -14.90 7.12
CA VAL A 38 -8.17 -15.81 5.97
C VAL A 38 -8.07 -17.24 6.47
N GLU A 39 -9.19 -17.97 6.37
CA GLU A 39 -9.27 -19.36 6.82
C GLU A 39 -8.29 -20.24 6.01
N GLY A 40 -7.35 -20.88 6.70
CA GLY A 40 -6.35 -21.78 6.10
C GLY A 40 -5.07 -21.13 5.57
N LEU A 41 -4.88 -19.81 5.71
CA LEU A 41 -3.67 -19.13 5.24
C LEU A 41 -2.41 -19.51 6.04
N GLY A 42 -2.53 -19.59 7.37
CA GLY A 42 -1.41 -19.86 8.27
C GLY A 42 -0.32 -18.78 8.26
N GLU A 43 0.86 -19.12 8.78
CA GLU A 43 2.04 -18.25 8.75
C GLU A 43 2.67 -18.22 7.34
N ARG A 44 2.98 -17.00 6.87
CA ARG A 44 3.56 -16.75 5.55
C ARG A 44 4.50 -15.54 5.60
N VAL A 45 5.57 -15.60 4.83
CA VAL A 45 6.42 -14.45 4.54
C VAL A 45 6.41 -14.22 3.04
N VAL A 46 6.10 -13.01 2.62
CA VAL A 46 6.16 -12.60 1.22
C VAL A 46 7.33 -11.65 1.00
N THR A 47 7.98 -11.76 -0.15
CA THR A 47 9.06 -10.85 -0.56
C THR A 47 8.55 -9.96 -1.68
N LEU A 48 8.57 -8.66 -1.46
CA LEU A 48 8.12 -7.65 -2.43
C LEU A 48 9.31 -6.77 -2.84
N PRO A 49 9.50 -6.47 -4.14
CA PRO A 49 10.50 -5.49 -4.55
C PRO A 49 10.14 -4.11 -3.98
N LEU A 50 11.15 -3.34 -3.56
CA LEU A 50 10.94 -1.94 -3.16
C LEU A 50 10.47 -1.11 -4.35
N HIS A 51 10.87 -1.48 -5.57
CA HIS A 51 10.34 -0.92 -6.81
C HIS A 51 10.36 -1.98 -7.93
N PRO A 52 9.24 -2.21 -8.66
CA PRO A 52 9.13 -3.28 -9.66
C PRO A 52 10.08 -3.12 -10.86
N ASP A 53 10.31 -1.88 -11.30
CA ASP A 53 11.17 -1.60 -12.45
C ASP A 53 12.63 -1.31 -12.06
N HIS A 54 12.94 -1.28 -10.75
CA HIS A 54 14.27 -0.93 -10.21
C HIS A 54 14.73 -2.01 -9.21
N PRO A 55 15.05 -3.22 -9.69
CA PRO A 55 15.47 -4.33 -8.83
C PRO A 55 16.74 -4.04 -8.01
N GLU A 56 17.58 -3.10 -8.46
CA GLU A 56 18.76 -2.61 -7.75
C GLU A 56 18.45 -1.95 -6.40
N MET A 57 17.21 -1.48 -6.20
CA MET A 57 16.75 -0.95 -4.92
C MET A 57 16.53 -2.05 -3.87
N GLY A 58 16.49 -3.31 -4.30
CA GLY A 58 16.28 -4.46 -3.43
C GLY A 58 14.81 -4.75 -3.14
N SER A 59 14.59 -5.50 -2.07
CA SER A 59 13.28 -6.02 -1.69
C SER A 59 13.06 -5.90 -0.18
N ARG A 60 11.81 -6.08 0.22
CA ARG A 60 11.37 -6.11 1.61
C ARG A 60 10.55 -7.36 1.87
N ASN A 61 10.60 -7.85 3.10
CA ASN A 61 9.81 -8.99 3.53
C ASN A 61 8.66 -8.53 4.40
N ILE A 62 7.46 -9.08 4.17
CA ILE A 62 6.28 -8.85 4.99
C ILE A 62 5.83 -10.20 5.53
N ALA A 63 5.78 -10.33 6.86
CA ALA A 63 5.31 -11.52 7.54
C ALA A 63 3.83 -11.40 7.93
N VAL A 64 3.07 -12.46 7.70
CA VAL A 64 1.73 -12.71 8.25
C VAL A 64 1.86 -13.90 9.17
N THR A 65 1.63 -13.72 10.47
CA THR A 65 1.87 -14.76 11.50
C THR A 65 0.59 -15.50 11.90
N CYS A 66 -0.56 -14.83 11.86
CA CYS A 66 -1.84 -15.38 12.32
C CYS A 66 -2.91 -15.50 11.22
N GLY A 67 -2.52 -15.39 9.95
CA GLY A 67 -3.44 -15.47 8.82
C GLY A 67 -4.42 -14.30 8.75
N LYS A 68 -4.10 -13.18 9.40
CA LYS A 68 -4.92 -11.96 9.41
C LYS A 68 -4.24 -10.86 8.62
N VAL A 69 -5.03 -10.10 7.88
CA VAL A 69 -4.57 -8.95 7.11
C VAL A 69 -5.57 -7.81 7.21
N PHE A 70 -5.10 -6.59 6.99
CA PHE A 70 -5.92 -5.41 6.84
C PHE A 70 -5.95 -5.00 5.36
N VAL A 71 -7.15 -4.76 4.84
CA VAL A 71 -7.38 -4.25 3.47
C VAL A 71 -8.26 -3.01 3.52
N GLN A 72 -8.33 -2.26 2.42
CA GLN A 72 -9.26 -1.12 2.34
C GLN A 72 -10.69 -1.66 2.30
N SER A 73 -11.60 -1.06 3.07
CA SER A 73 -13.02 -1.46 3.09
C SER A 73 -13.65 -1.53 1.70
N ASP A 74 -13.28 -0.58 0.83
CA ASP A 74 -13.85 -0.44 -0.51
C ASP A 74 -13.27 -1.44 -1.51
N ASP A 75 -12.25 -2.19 -1.08
CA ASP A 75 -11.58 -3.14 -1.96
C ASP A 75 -12.26 -4.49 -2.06
N VAL A 76 -13.06 -4.85 -1.06
CA VAL A 76 -13.74 -6.13 -0.96
C VAL A 76 -15.23 -5.95 -0.73
N LYS A 77 -16.01 -6.88 -1.27
CA LYS A 77 -17.45 -7.02 -1.03
C LYS A 77 -17.74 -8.48 -0.72
N GLU A 78 -18.77 -8.75 0.07
CA GLU A 78 -19.15 -10.14 0.37
C GLU A 78 -19.40 -10.93 -0.92
N GLY A 79 -18.83 -12.13 -1.00
CA GLY A 79 -18.82 -12.98 -2.20
C GLY A 79 -17.78 -12.60 -3.26
N GLN A 80 -17.04 -11.51 -3.10
CA GLN A 80 -16.03 -11.08 -4.07
C GLN A 80 -14.71 -11.83 -3.89
N THR A 81 -14.18 -12.34 -5.00
CA THR A 81 -12.81 -12.87 -5.07
C THR A 81 -11.82 -11.77 -5.42
N VAL A 82 -10.74 -11.67 -4.65
CA VAL A 82 -9.65 -10.71 -4.86
C VAL A 82 -8.30 -11.39 -4.66
N ARG A 83 -7.26 -10.80 -5.26
CA ARG A 83 -5.87 -11.20 -5.06
C ARG A 83 -5.20 -10.26 -4.07
N LEU A 84 -4.85 -10.75 -2.89
CA LEU A 84 -3.91 -10.08 -2.00
C LEU A 84 -2.53 -10.15 -2.64
N MET A 85 -1.98 -8.99 -3.02
CA MET A 85 -0.74 -8.90 -3.81
C MET A 85 0.39 -9.75 -3.21
N GLU A 86 0.99 -10.62 -4.03
CA GLU A 86 2.07 -11.57 -3.69
C GLU A 86 1.78 -12.56 -2.54
N LEU A 87 0.55 -12.59 -2.00
CA LEU A 87 0.18 -13.43 -0.85
C LEU A 87 -0.76 -14.57 -1.23
N ALA A 88 -1.99 -14.24 -1.61
CA ALA A 88 -3.04 -15.23 -1.82
C ALA A 88 -4.26 -14.66 -2.55
N THR A 89 -4.96 -15.51 -3.28
CA THR A 89 -6.31 -15.25 -3.78
C THR A 89 -7.32 -15.68 -2.72
N ILE A 90 -8.24 -14.79 -2.37
CA ILE A 90 -9.25 -15.02 -1.35
C ILE A 90 -10.64 -14.67 -1.87
N THR A 91 -11.67 -15.33 -1.33
CA THR A 91 -13.06 -14.90 -1.46
C THR A 91 -13.52 -14.31 -0.12
N TYR A 92 -13.90 -13.03 -0.10
CA TYR A 92 -14.37 -12.38 1.12
C TYR A 92 -15.77 -12.88 1.49
N LEU A 93 -15.93 -13.46 2.67
CA LEU A 93 -17.17 -14.06 3.15
C LEU A 93 -18.04 -13.08 3.96
N GLY A 94 -17.58 -11.84 4.14
CA GLY A 94 -18.23 -10.88 5.01
C GLY A 94 -17.79 -11.03 6.49
N SER A 95 -18.16 -10.05 7.31
CA SER A 95 -17.89 -10.03 8.76
C SER A 95 -16.42 -10.30 9.13
N GLY A 96 -15.47 -9.78 8.35
CA GLY A 96 -14.03 -9.93 8.62
C GLY A 96 -13.48 -11.34 8.37
N ARG A 97 -14.18 -12.19 7.61
CA ARG A 97 -13.70 -13.54 7.25
C ARG A 97 -13.53 -13.68 5.75
N ALA A 98 -12.55 -14.48 5.35
CA ALA A 98 -12.34 -14.85 3.95
C ALA A 98 -11.94 -16.31 3.82
N LYS A 99 -12.35 -16.92 2.70
CA LYS A 99 -11.92 -18.25 2.28
C LYS A 99 -10.67 -18.12 1.42
N LEU A 100 -9.66 -18.93 1.72
CA LEU A 100 -8.49 -19.08 0.85
C LEU A 100 -8.89 -19.87 -0.42
N GLU A 101 -8.57 -19.32 -1.59
CA GLU A 101 -8.82 -19.99 -2.88
C GLU A 101 -7.51 -20.51 -3.50
N ASP A 102 -6.45 -19.70 -3.48
CA ASP A 102 -5.17 -20.04 -4.11
C ASP A 102 -4.00 -19.28 -3.48
N ILE A 103 -2.82 -19.91 -3.48
CA ILE A 103 -1.55 -19.32 -3.02
C ILE A 103 -0.46 -19.33 -4.11
N SER A 104 -0.84 -19.64 -5.35
CA SER A 104 0.10 -19.69 -6.46
C SER A 104 0.76 -18.32 -6.70
N PRO A 105 1.93 -18.27 -7.35
CA PRO A 105 2.63 -17.02 -7.64
C PRO A 105 1.74 -15.99 -8.35
N GLU A 106 1.98 -14.70 -8.11
CA GLU A 106 1.16 -13.59 -8.64
C GLU A 106 1.01 -13.61 -10.18
N LYS A 107 2.04 -14.07 -10.89
CA LYS A 107 2.06 -14.23 -12.35
C LYS A 107 1.08 -15.28 -12.88
N SER A 108 0.61 -16.19 -12.03
CA SER A 108 -0.30 -17.28 -12.40
C SER A 108 -1.77 -16.92 -12.16
N VAL A 109 -2.04 -15.75 -11.57
CA VAL A 109 -3.39 -15.29 -11.24
C VAL A 109 -4.12 -14.88 -12.51
N GLU A 110 -5.36 -15.37 -12.66
CA GLU A 110 -6.22 -15.06 -13.80
C GLU A 110 -6.37 -13.55 -14.03
N GLU A 111 -6.41 -13.16 -15.30
CA GLU A 111 -6.71 -11.79 -15.69
C GLU A 111 -8.11 -11.38 -15.22
N GLY A 112 -8.25 -10.13 -14.76
CA GLY A 112 -9.53 -9.61 -14.25
C GLY A 112 -9.74 -9.78 -12.74
N ILE A 113 -8.96 -10.64 -12.05
CA ILE A 113 -8.97 -10.68 -10.59
C ILE A 113 -8.35 -9.39 -10.05
N LYS A 114 -9.11 -8.68 -9.20
CA LYS A 114 -8.68 -7.42 -8.60
C LYS A 114 -7.51 -7.64 -7.64
N ARG A 115 -6.40 -6.95 -7.87
CA ARG A 115 -5.23 -6.93 -6.98
C ARG A 115 -5.40 -5.89 -5.87
N VAL A 116 -5.23 -6.32 -4.64
CA VAL A 116 -5.48 -5.55 -3.42
C VAL A 116 -4.22 -5.53 -2.57
N GLN A 117 -3.76 -4.32 -2.22
CA GLN A 117 -2.70 -4.15 -1.22
C GLN A 117 -3.27 -4.40 0.17
N TRP A 118 -2.42 -4.87 1.06
CA TRP A 118 -2.80 -5.31 2.39
C TRP A 118 -1.68 -5.00 3.38
N VAL A 119 -1.99 -5.04 4.67
CA VAL A 119 -1.01 -4.86 5.75
C VAL A 119 -1.20 -6.01 6.76
N PRO A 120 -0.12 -6.61 7.30
CA PRO A 120 -0.25 -7.67 8.31
C PRO A 120 -0.71 -7.11 9.67
N GLU A 121 -0.89 -7.99 10.64
CA GLU A 121 -1.12 -7.68 12.05
C GLU A 121 0.01 -6.85 12.69
N GLU A 122 1.23 -6.96 12.19
CA GLU A 122 2.36 -6.12 12.59
C GLU A 122 2.41 -4.87 11.68
N PHE A 123 1.59 -3.89 12.03
CA PHE A 123 1.45 -2.65 11.27
C PHE A 123 2.06 -1.44 11.98
N MET A 124 2.31 -0.40 11.18
CA MET A 124 2.54 0.98 11.62
C MET A 124 1.27 1.79 11.43
N LYS A 125 0.91 2.65 12.39
CA LYS A 125 -0.16 3.64 12.20
C LYS A 125 0.37 4.83 11.41
N VAL A 126 -0.37 5.32 10.43
CA VAL A 126 0.06 6.49 9.65
C VAL A 126 -1.06 7.51 9.51
N SER A 127 -0.74 8.78 9.76
CA SER A 127 -1.61 9.91 9.47
C SER A 127 -1.16 10.52 8.15
N VAL A 128 -2.01 10.47 7.12
CA VAL A 128 -1.74 11.04 5.79
C VAL A 128 -2.42 12.40 5.71
N VAL A 129 -1.62 13.46 5.75
CA VAL A 129 -2.07 14.85 5.60
C VAL A 129 -2.13 15.18 4.12
N SER A 130 -3.31 15.56 3.63
CA SER A 130 -3.53 16.05 2.27
C SER A 130 -4.31 17.38 2.30
N PRO A 131 -4.42 18.09 1.15
CA PRO A 131 -5.24 19.30 1.06
C PRO A 131 -6.72 19.10 1.45
N GLU A 132 -7.24 17.89 1.29
CA GLU A 132 -8.62 17.52 1.60
C GLU A 132 -8.84 17.17 3.09
N GLY A 133 -7.77 16.91 3.84
CA GLY A 133 -7.84 16.57 5.26
C GLY A 133 -6.75 15.60 5.70
N THR A 134 -6.84 15.13 6.94
CA THR A 134 -5.95 14.10 7.49
C THR A 134 -6.67 12.76 7.51
N PHE A 135 -6.03 11.73 6.94
CA PHE A 135 -6.55 10.37 6.88
C PHE A 135 -5.73 9.44 7.77
N GLU A 136 -6.40 8.77 8.70
CA GLU A 136 -5.78 7.70 9.49
C GLU A 136 -5.77 6.40 8.69
N ALA A 137 -4.60 5.75 8.65
CA ALA A 137 -4.36 4.53 7.88
C ALA A 137 -3.37 3.60 8.58
N LEU A 138 -3.22 2.39 8.05
CA LEU A 138 -2.21 1.43 8.46
C LEU A 138 -1.19 1.24 7.35
N ALA A 139 0.08 1.09 7.70
CA ALA A 139 1.16 0.80 6.78
C ALA A 139 1.93 -0.44 7.22
N GLU A 140 2.57 -1.11 6.26
CA GLU A 140 3.55 -2.16 6.58
C GLU A 140 4.73 -1.58 7.39
N HIS A 141 5.26 -2.36 8.35
CA HIS A 141 6.27 -1.85 9.28
C HIS A 141 7.60 -1.47 8.60
N ASN A 142 7.92 -2.04 7.43
CA ASN A 142 9.11 -1.70 6.65
C ASN A 142 9.21 -0.21 6.29
N LEU A 143 8.09 0.52 6.28
CA LEU A 143 8.09 1.97 6.08
C LEU A 143 8.92 2.69 7.16
N SER A 144 9.03 2.14 8.37
CA SER A 144 9.85 2.71 9.47
C SER A 144 11.32 2.94 9.12
N LEU A 145 11.83 2.21 8.12
CA LEU A 145 13.21 2.26 7.66
C LEU A 145 13.49 3.49 6.79
N GLU A 146 12.45 4.10 6.23
CA GLU A 146 12.60 5.30 5.41
C GLU A 146 13.05 6.49 6.26
N PRO A 147 14.05 7.28 5.80
CA PRO A 147 14.44 8.48 6.50
C PRO A 147 13.33 9.54 6.42
N VAL A 148 13.31 10.44 7.40
CA VAL A 148 12.51 11.66 7.31
C VAL A 148 12.90 12.43 6.04
N ASN A 149 11.90 12.99 5.36
CA ASN A 149 11.95 13.60 4.04
C ASN A 149 12.07 12.64 2.83
N ALA A 150 12.14 11.33 3.05
CA ALA A 150 12.02 10.38 1.95
C ALA A 150 10.67 10.55 1.24
N THR A 151 10.67 10.35 -0.08
CA THR A 151 9.44 10.27 -0.86
C THR A 151 9.15 8.82 -1.17
N ILE A 152 7.92 8.41 -0.90
CA ILE A 152 7.45 7.04 -1.07
C ILE A 152 6.22 7.02 -1.97
N GLN A 153 5.97 5.86 -2.58
CA GLN A 153 4.70 5.57 -3.24
C GLN A 153 3.86 4.66 -2.34
N MET A 154 2.72 5.18 -1.89
CA MET A 154 1.68 4.39 -1.26
C MET A 154 0.92 3.65 -2.35
N VAL A 155 1.11 2.34 -2.44
CA VAL A 155 0.57 1.50 -3.52
C VAL A 155 -0.93 1.71 -3.65
N ARG A 156 -1.39 1.99 -4.88
CA ARG A 156 -2.80 2.28 -5.25
C ARG A 156 -3.41 3.54 -4.62
N TRP A 157 -2.64 4.35 -3.88
CA TRP A 157 -3.10 5.62 -3.30
C TRP A 157 -2.41 6.84 -3.92
N GLY A 158 -1.08 6.88 -3.97
CA GLY A 158 -0.32 8.01 -4.52
C GLY A 158 1.04 8.18 -3.86
N PHE A 159 1.68 9.32 -4.11
CA PHE A 159 2.99 9.66 -3.53
C PHE A 159 2.83 10.47 -2.25
N ALA A 160 3.74 10.26 -1.30
CA ALA A 160 3.81 11.03 -0.08
C ALA A 160 5.26 11.20 0.40
N ARG A 161 5.50 12.27 1.16
CA ARG A 161 6.75 12.48 1.89
C ARG A 161 6.60 12.02 3.34
N VAL A 162 7.59 11.30 3.84
CA VAL A 162 7.72 11.01 5.27
C VAL A 162 8.10 12.28 6.02
N ASP A 163 7.25 12.73 6.94
CA ASP A 163 7.44 13.99 7.66
C ASP A 163 8.00 13.78 9.08
N ALA A 164 7.42 12.83 9.81
CA ALA A 164 7.85 12.53 11.17
C ALA A 164 7.51 11.09 11.56
N TYR A 165 8.20 10.59 12.58
CA TYR A 165 7.88 9.34 13.25
C TYR A 165 7.64 9.58 14.74
N SER A 166 6.84 8.71 15.36
CA SER A 166 6.85 8.56 16.82
C SER A 166 8.22 8.04 17.29
N SER A 167 8.55 8.31 18.56
CA SER A 167 9.82 7.89 19.16
C SER A 167 10.06 6.37 19.10
N ASP A 168 9.00 5.57 19.14
CA ASP A 168 9.03 4.11 19.07
C ASP A 168 8.94 3.56 17.65
N ARG A 169 8.91 4.43 16.61
CA ARG A 169 8.78 4.05 15.19
C ARG A 169 7.54 3.20 14.89
N ARG A 170 6.48 3.29 15.71
CA ARG A 170 5.20 2.61 15.48
C ARG A 170 4.15 3.49 14.82
N SER A 171 4.41 4.79 14.69
CA SER A 171 3.55 5.73 13.98
C SER A 171 4.34 6.70 13.11
N ALA A 172 3.75 7.17 12.01
CA ALA A 172 4.33 8.18 11.13
C ALA A 172 3.32 9.22 10.65
N VAL A 173 3.80 10.42 10.32
CA VAL A 173 3.05 11.45 9.60
C VAL A 173 3.57 11.50 8.17
N LEU A 174 2.66 11.41 7.20
CA LEU A 174 2.95 11.46 5.77
C LEU A 174 2.25 12.67 5.16
N TYR A 175 2.96 13.45 4.33
CA TYR A 175 2.34 14.52 3.54
C TYR A 175 2.10 14.04 2.12
N PHE A 176 0.82 13.99 1.72
CA PHE A 176 0.42 13.59 0.38
C PHE A 176 0.87 14.62 -0.66
N ALA A 177 1.46 14.13 -1.75
CA ALA A 177 1.87 14.96 -2.88
C ALA A 177 0.79 14.97 -3.97
N HIS A 178 0.61 13.84 -4.65
CA HIS A 178 -0.43 13.63 -5.65
C HIS A 178 -0.60 12.12 -5.89
N LYS A 179 -1.68 11.76 -6.57
CA LYS A 179 -1.90 10.39 -7.03
C LYS A 179 -0.92 10.02 -8.13
#